data_AF-A0A0U2YYX5-F1
#
_entry.id   AF-A0A0U2YYX5-F1
#
_cell.length_a   1.000
_cell.length_b   1.000
_cell.length_c   1.000
_cell.angle_alpha   90.00
_cell.angle_beta   90.00
_cell.angle_gamma   90.00
#
_symmetry.space_group_name_H-M   'P 1'
#
loop_
_entity.id
_entity.type
_entity.pdbx_description
1 polymer ?
#
loop_
_entity_poly.entity_id
_entity_poly.type
_entity_poly.pdbx_seq_one_letter_code
_entity_poly.pdbx_strand_id
1 'polypeptide(L)'
;YLRRKVRTDRRPGLPIENPLLFYPRYAADVVVKHIKMAKVIWRMARLRRKLKSDPQARKYMDTALTPVVDGDLDDLEMFSVTQAARTAADKARKRASAVA
;
A
#
# COMPACT_ATOMS: atom_id res chain seq x y z
N TYR A 1 -7.03 -16.09 -2.58
CA TYR A 1 -8.51 -16.07 -2.50
C TYR A 1 -9.06 -16.79 -3.72
N LEU A 2 -9.96 -17.76 -3.51
CA LEU A 2 -10.59 -18.52 -4.60
C LEU A 2 -12.11 -18.30 -4.52
N ARG A 3 -12.64 -17.43 -5.40
CA ARG A 3 -14.09 -17.28 -5.55
C ARG A 3 -14.63 -18.46 -6.36
N ARG A 4 -15.42 -19.32 -5.72
CA ARG A 4 -16.14 -20.41 -6.39
C ARG A 4 -17.21 -19.82 -7.32
N LYS A 5 -17.11 -20.09 -8.63
CA LYS A 5 -18.20 -19.89 -9.59
C LYS A 5 -18.91 -21.23 -9.80
N VAL A 6 -20.23 -21.26 -9.70
CA VAL A 6 -21.04 -22.46 -9.93
C VAL A 6 -21.74 -22.32 -11.28
N ARG A 7 -21.65 -23.33 -12.14
CA ARG A 7 -22.22 -23.30 -13.51
C ARG A 7 -23.74 -23.14 -13.51
N THR A 8 -24.43 -23.78 -12.56
CA THR A 8 -25.89 -23.81 -12.45
C THR A 8 -26.47 -22.57 -11.77
N ASP A 9 -25.63 -21.70 -11.22
CA ASP A 9 -26.04 -20.45 -10.58
C ASP A 9 -26.29 -19.39 -11.64
N ARG A 10 -27.45 -19.51 -12.32
CA ARG A 10 -27.93 -18.62 -13.38
C ARG A 10 -29.26 -18.01 -12.96
N ARG A 11 -29.47 -16.75 -13.34
CA ARG A 11 -30.76 -16.08 -13.10
C ARG A 11 -31.87 -16.84 -13.85
N PRO A 12 -33.07 -16.98 -13.26
CA PRO A 12 -34.21 -17.60 -13.93
C PRO A 12 -34.42 -17.00 -15.34
N GLY A 13 -34.62 -17.87 -16.33
CA GLY A 13 -34.77 -17.49 -17.74
C GLY A 13 -33.48 -17.47 -18.58
N LEU A 14 -32.30 -17.60 -17.98
CA LEU A 14 -31.04 -17.76 -18.73
C LEU A 14 -30.67 -19.23 -18.91
N PRO A 15 -30.18 -19.65 -20.11
CA PRO A 15 -29.73 -21.01 -20.33
C PRO A 15 -28.47 -21.32 -19.50
N ILE A 16 -28.37 -22.58 -19.10
CA ILE A 16 -27.19 -23.11 -18.40
C ILE A 16 -26.06 -23.26 -19.43
N GLU A 17 -24.87 -22.76 -19.10
CA GLU A 17 -23.71 -22.84 -20.00
C GLU A 17 -23.23 -24.29 -20.19
N ASN A 18 -22.66 -24.57 -21.38
CA ASN A 18 -22.06 -25.87 -21.68
C ASN A 18 -20.89 -26.17 -20.71
N PRO A 19 -20.88 -27.33 -20.01
CA PRO A 19 -19.79 -27.71 -19.13
C PRO A 19 -18.40 -27.63 -19.76
N LEU A 20 -18.27 -28.02 -21.03
CA LEU A 20 -17.01 -28.08 -21.77
C LEU A 20 -16.43 -26.70 -22.07
N LEU A 21 -17.24 -25.64 -22.03
CA LEU A 21 -16.79 -24.25 -22.18
C LEU A 21 -16.60 -23.58 -20.81
N PHE A 22 -17.48 -23.89 -19.86
CA PHE A 22 -17.49 -23.24 -18.54
C PHE A 22 -16.21 -23.53 -17.75
N TYR A 23 -15.84 -24.80 -17.58
CA TYR A 23 -14.72 -25.19 -16.72
C TYR A 23 -13.35 -24.73 -17.22
N PRO A 24 -12.97 -24.89 -18.52
CA PRO A 24 -11.67 -24.39 -18.97
C PRO A 24 -11.57 -22.86 -18.87
N ARG A 25 -12.65 -22.14 -19.20
CA ARG A 25 -12.71 -20.68 -19.04
C ARG A 25 -12.56 -20.27 -17.58
N TYR A 26 -13.23 -20.96 -16.66
CA TYR A 26 -13.12 -20.70 -15.23
C TYR A 26 -11.71 -20.98 -14.69
N ALA A 27 -11.09 -22.09 -15.11
CA ALA A 27 -9.71 -22.41 -14.73
C ALA A 27 -8.73 -21.35 -15.23
N ALA A 28 -8.85 -20.94 -16.49
CA ALA A 28 -8.02 -19.88 -17.07
C ALA A 28 -8.17 -18.55 -16.32
N ASP A 29 -9.41 -18.14 -16.01
CA ASP A 29 -9.71 -16.96 -15.19
C ASP A 29 -8.99 -16.98 -13.84
N VAL A 30 -9.02 -18.14 -13.16
CA VAL A 30 -8.37 -18.33 -11.85
C VAL A 30 -6.85 -18.23 -12.02
N VAL A 31 -6.29 -18.96 -12.97
CA VAL A 31 -4.83 -19.00 -13.23
C VAL A 31 -4.30 -17.61 -13.56
N VAL A 32 -4.94 -16.88 -14.48
CA VAL A 32 -4.49 -15.53 -14.89
C VAL A 32 -4.43 -14.57 -13.70
N LYS A 33 -5.43 -14.59 -12.82
CA LYS A 33 -5.45 -13.74 -11.62
C LYS A 33 -4.30 -14.07 -10.68
N HIS A 34 -4.03 -15.35 -10.46
CA HIS A 34 -2.94 -15.78 -9.58
C HIS A 34 -1.57 -15.46 -10.18
N ILE A 35 -1.40 -15.62 -11.49
CA ILE A 35 -0.16 -15.23 -12.19
C ILE A 35 0.08 -13.72 -12.05
N LYS A 36 -0.94 -12.88 -12.26
CA LYS A 36 -0.81 -11.42 -12.09
C LYS A 36 -0.39 -11.06 -10.66
N MET A 37 -1.02 -11.69 -9.66
CA MET A 37 -0.67 -11.47 -8.25
C MET A 37 0.74 -11.96 -7.93
N ALA A 38 1.10 -13.17 -8.37
CA ALA A 38 2.44 -13.74 -8.19
C ALA A 38 3.53 -12.87 -8.83
N LYS A 39 3.27 -12.30 -10.01
CA LYS A 39 4.19 -11.37 -10.70
C LYS A 39 4.49 -10.13 -9.85
N VAL A 40 3.46 -9.53 -9.24
CA VAL A 40 3.63 -8.34 -8.38
C VAL A 40 4.42 -8.72 -7.12
N ILE A 41 4.04 -9.82 -6.47
CA ILE A 41 4.73 -10.34 -5.27
C ILE A 41 6.20 -10.57 -5.58
N TRP A 42 6.50 -11.23 -6.70
CA TRP A 42 7.86 -11.53 -7.10
C TRP A 42 8.68 -10.28 -7.44
N ARG A 43 8.08 -9.32 -8.15
CA ARG A 43 8.71 -8.02 -8.44
C ARG A 43 9.07 -7.29 -7.14
N MET A 44 8.13 -7.21 -6.20
CA MET A 44 8.35 -6.54 -4.92
C MET A 44 9.37 -7.30 -4.06
N ALA A 45 9.32 -8.63 -4.03
CA ALA A 45 10.29 -9.45 -3.30
C ALA A 45 11.71 -9.29 -3.84
N ARG A 46 11.87 -9.15 -5.17
CA ARG A 46 13.16 -8.85 -5.78
C ARG A 46 13.64 -7.46 -5.39
N LEU A 47 12.78 -6.44 -5.48
CA LEU A 47 13.12 -5.07 -5.09
C LEU A 47 13.52 -5.00 -3.61
N ARG A 48 12.74 -5.61 -2.72
CA ARG A 48 13.02 -5.71 -1.29
C ARG A 48 14.38 -6.37 -1.02
N ARG A 49 14.69 -7.46 -1.72
CA ARG A 49 16.01 -8.12 -1.57
C ARG A 49 17.15 -7.19 -1.99
N LYS A 50 17.02 -6.52 -3.13
CA LYS A 50 18.01 -5.54 -3.61
C LYS A 50 18.19 -4.38 -2.63
N LEU A 51 17.10 -3.81 -2.11
CA LEU A 51 17.15 -2.71 -1.18
C LEU A 51 17.79 -3.11 0.16
N LYS A 52 17.51 -4.34 0.64
CA LYS A 52 18.13 -4.86 1.86
C LYS A 52 19.62 -5.16 1.73
N SER A 53 20.07 -5.55 0.54
CA SER A 53 21.49 -5.79 0.28
C SER A 53 22.29 -4.50 0.13
N ASP A 54 21.63 -3.38 -0.18
CA ASP A 54 22.29 -2.09 -0.35
C ASP A 54 22.61 -1.44 1.02
N PRO A 55 23.90 -1.25 1.37
CA PRO A 55 24.29 -0.60 2.62
C PRO A 55 23.87 0.88 2.70
N GLN A 56 23.72 1.57 1.57
CA GLN A 56 23.32 2.98 1.53
C GLN A 56 21.81 3.17 1.65
N ALA A 57 21.00 2.12 1.52
CA ALA A 57 19.55 2.23 1.62
C ALA A 57 19.06 2.85 2.94
N ARG A 58 19.83 2.68 4.04
CA ARG A 58 19.53 3.29 5.34
C ARG A 58 19.87 4.77 5.45
N LYS A 59 20.66 5.31 4.51
CA LYS A 59 21.07 6.72 4.48
C LYS A 59 20.20 7.57 3.57
N TYR A 60 19.13 7.00 3.01
CA TYR A 60 18.21 7.75 2.17
C TYR A 60 17.56 8.87 2.99
N MET A 61 17.73 10.11 2.53
CA MET A 61 17.16 11.33 3.09
C MET A 61 16.65 12.18 1.94
N ASP A 62 15.34 12.38 1.87
CA ASP A 62 14.69 13.33 0.97
C ASP A 62 14.12 14.51 1.78
N THR A 63 13.57 15.51 1.09
CA THR A 63 12.95 16.69 1.71
C THR A 63 11.75 16.34 2.61
N ALA A 64 11.14 15.17 2.46
CA ALA A 64 10.02 14.75 3.30
C ALA A 64 10.48 14.05 4.59
N LEU A 65 11.66 13.43 4.56
CA LEU A 65 12.30 12.75 5.67
C LEU A 65 13.25 13.66 6.47
N THR A 66 13.53 14.88 5.99
CA THR A 66 14.30 15.86 6.77
C THR A 66 13.60 16.09 8.11
N PRO A 67 14.32 15.94 9.24
CA PRO A 67 13.73 16.19 10.55
C PRO A 67 13.28 17.64 10.63
N VAL A 68 12.15 17.86 11.29
CA VAL A 68 11.65 19.22 11.59
C VAL A 68 12.68 19.91 12.48
N VAL A 69 13.20 21.04 12.03
CA VAL A 69 14.18 21.83 12.79
C VAL A 69 13.42 22.83 13.66
N ASP A 70 14.03 23.23 14.78
CA ASP A 70 13.47 24.29 15.63
C ASP A 70 13.35 25.60 14.83
N GLY A 71 12.09 26.01 14.59
CA GLY A 71 11.73 27.19 13.78
C GLY A 71 10.70 26.89 12.69
N ASP A 72 10.76 25.69 12.08
CA ASP A 72 9.87 25.33 10.95
C ASP A 72 8.38 25.41 11.34
N LEU A 73 8.03 25.00 12.55
CA LEU A 73 6.66 24.99 13.04
C LEU A 73 6.11 26.40 13.34
N ASP A 74 6.98 27.39 13.53
CA ASP A 74 6.60 28.78 13.77
C ASP A 74 6.35 29.53 12.44
N ASP A 75 7.06 29.14 11.38
CA ASP A 75 6.90 29.71 10.03
C ASP A 75 5.64 29.20 9.31
N LEU A 76 5.16 28.00 9.66
CA LEU A 76 3.94 27.44 9.09
C LEU A 76 2.68 28.05 9.74
N GLU A 77 2.04 28.96 9.02
CA GLU A 77 0.82 29.68 9.45
C GLU A 77 -0.28 28.75 10.00
N MET A 78 -0.44 27.55 9.44
CA MET A 78 -1.43 26.57 9.90
C MET A 78 -1.26 26.18 11.39
N PHE A 79 -0.04 26.23 11.93
CA PHE A 79 0.23 25.91 13.33
C PHE A 79 0.03 27.10 14.28
N SER A 80 -0.02 28.33 13.78
CA SER A 80 -0.18 29.54 14.59
C SER A 80 -1.63 30.01 14.71
N VAL A 81 -2.52 29.63 13.78
CA VAL A 81 -3.91 30.13 13.70
C VAL A 81 -4.80 29.68 14.86
N THR A 82 -4.64 28.45 15.36
CA THR A 82 -5.51 27.90 16.42
C THR A 82 -4.72 27.40 17.63
N GLN A 83 -5.32 27.51 18.81
CA GLN A 83 -4.71 27.02 20.05
C GLN A 83 -4.42 25.51 20.00
N ALA A 84 -5.32 24.72 19.39
CA ALA A 84 -5.11 23.30 19.19
C ALA A 84 -3.87 23.00 18.34
N ALA A 85 -3.67 23.75 17.24
CA ALA A 85 -2.50 23.56 16.37
C ALA A 85 -1.18 23.92 17.08
N ARG A 86 -1.16 24.99 17.89
CA ARG A 86 -0.01 25.36 18.74
C ARG A 86 0.36 24.25 19.73
N THR A 87 -0.64 23.67 20.42
CA THR A 87 -0.39 22.55 21.35
C THR A 87 0.13 21.29 20.65
N ALA A 88 -0.27 21.05 19.40
CA ALA A 88 0.22 19.95 18.59
C ALA A 88 1.69 20.18 18.16
N ALA A 89 2.04 21.41 17.80
CA ALA A 89 3.42 21.81 17.50
C ALA A 89 4.33 21.64 18.73
N ASP A 90 3.91 22.09 19.92
CA ASP A 90 4.67 21.91 21.16
C ASP A 90 4.87 20.43 21.52
N LYS A 91 3.86 19.60 21.27
CA LYS A 91 3.96 18.14 21.46
C LYS A 91 4.93 17.51 20.47
N ALA A 92 4.96 17.97 19.22
CA ALA A 92 5.91 17.52 18.22
C ALA A 92 7.35 17.90 18.61
N ARG A 93 7.59 19.14 19.06
CA ARG A 93 8.89 19.60 19.61
C ARG A 93 9.38 18.71 20.74
N LYS A 94 8.53 18.46 21.75
CA LYS A 94 8.86 17.58 22.88
C LYS A 94 9.24 16.15 22.47
N ARG A 95 8.65 15.65 21.38
CA ARG A 95 9.01 14.33 20.84
C ARG A 95 10.34 14.37 20.09
N ALA A 96 10.58 15.42 19.31
CA ALA A 96 11.86 15.61 18.61
C ALA A 96 13.02 15.71 19.61
N SER A 97 12.88 16.51 20.66
CA SER A 97 13.89 16.68 21.72
C SER A 97 14.14 15.43 22.56
N ALA A 98 13.22 14.46 22.57
CA ALA A 98 13.34 13.22 23.31
C ALA A 98 13.99 12.08 22.49
N VAL A 99 14.11 12.25 21.17
CA VAL A 99 14.71 11.29 20.24
C VAL A 99 16.14 11.69 19.85
N ALA A 100 16.49 12.97 20.03
CA ALA A 100 17.86 13.49 19.93
C ALA A 100 18.71 13.08 21.15
#